data_AF-A0A1Z4GQI4-F1
#
_entry.id   AF-A0A1Z4GQI4-F1
#
_cell.length_a   1.000
_cell.length_b   1.000
_cell.length_c   1.000
_cell.angle_alpha   90.00
_cell.angle_beta   90.00
_cell.angle_gamma   90.00
#
_symmetry.space_group_name_H-M   'P 1'
#
loop_
_entity.id
_entity.type
_entity.pdbx_description
1 polymer ?
#
loop_
_entity_poly.entity_id
_entity_poly.type
_entity_poly.pdbx_seq_one_letter_code
_entity_poly.pdbx_strand_id
1 'polypeptide(L)'
;MKRTRKSLLLTLSWILLSVSTSIVIILTQPLAPVPAQEPTTTTVETKDTPNSESPKPNQTEKPDAAAEPALTPEEIARQQKFIAADKLYLAGNITDAEKLYREVKTPFTNTDIATQERKPAILDPMQLSPAGKVYWRESEAGIAAKLQTRTEVPLKLLVEQYPEFIPGHIRYAEILKQYNRPKEAVDILERASSLYPDQPDLIKAKVTALADEKKWMEASLAARQFAILYPRDPQAEEFTQLAEKNLKRYKAHIREEIRGNTLANIITGAVGYAVTGSLLGPFSALDSTILLLQGEGAVGESVAKQAKQQLPLVKDEEVLAYINEIGQKLVKVSGRTEFKYEFFVIPEEELNAFALPGGKVFINAGAIAKSKSEAEIAGLIGHELSHVVLSHGFQLITQGNLISNVTQYLPFGGTFGQLFSLSYSREMERQADVLGTRLIVANGYAADGLRNLMATLQKQQKNAPPTWLSSHPGGKERVSYLENLITRGNYNRYRYEGVERHTAIQAKVKQLLKEKKEREEKKRRSE
;
A
#
# COMPACT_ATOMS: atom_id res chain seq x y z
N MET A 1 47.43 -8.78 46.55
CA MET A 1 45.97 -8.44 46.61
C MET A 1 45.80 -7.11 47.35
N LYS A 2 44.90 -6.23 46.88
CA LYS A 2 44.71 -4.80 47.24
C LYS A 2 45.62 -3.78 46.52
N ARG A 3 45.46 -3.57 45.19
CA ARG A 3 45.85 -2.29 44.53
C ARG A 3 45.33 -2.08 43.09
N THR A 4 44.05 -2.34 42.78
CA THR A 4 43.51 -1.99 41.43
C THR A 4 42.05 -1.48 41.42
N ARG A 5 41.42 -1.22 42.57
CA ARG A 5 40.03 -0.72 42.64
C ARG A 5 39.87 0.80 42.82
N LYS A 6 40.96 1.58 42.92
CA LYS A 6 40.88 3.06 43.04
C LYS A 6 41.09 3.84 41.73
N SER A 7 41.46 3.17 40.62
CA SER A 7 41.67 3.84 39.33
C SER A 7 40.43 3.86 38.41
N LEU A 8 39.44 2.99 38.63
CA LEU A 8 38.22 2.94 37.81
C LEU A 8 37.12 3.94 38.24
N LEU A 9 37.19 4.46 39.48
CA LEU A 9 36.23 5.44 39.98
C LEU A 9 36.61 6.89 39.63
N LEU A 10 37.88 7.16 39.28
CA LEU A 10 38.35 8.49 38.89
C LEU A 10 38.18 8.78 37.40
N THR A 11 38.08 7.76 36.54
CA THR A 11 37.77 7.94 35.10
C THR A 11 36.27 8.04 34.83
N LEU A 12 35.41 7.51 35.70
CA LEU A 12 33.94 7.67 35.58
C LEU A 12 33.42 9.04 36.03
N SER A 13 34.20 9.82 36.80
CA SER A 13 33.76 11.13 37.30
C SER A 13 34.04 12.31 36.35
N TRP A 14 34.83 12.13 35.29
CA TRP A 14 35.11 13.18 34.30
C TRP A 14 34.22 13.13 33.05
N ILE A 15 33.61 11.97 32.75
CA ILE A 15 32.68 11.84 31.61
C ILE A 15 31.26 12.34 31.98
N LEU A 16 30.90 12.34 33.27
CA LEU A 16 29.63 12.87 33.76
C LEU A 16 29.62 14.40 33.98
N LEU A 17 30.77 15.09 33.92
CA LEU A 17 30.87 16.55 34.05
C LEU A 17 30.93 17.31 32.71
N SER A 18 31.22 16.62 31.58
CA SER A 18 31.25 17.26 30.25
C SER A 18 29.92 17.19 29.48
N VAL A 19 28.92 16.46 29.99
CA VAL A 19 27.58 16.36 29.38
C VAL A 19 26.54 17.24 30.10
N SER A 20 26.84 17.70 31.32
CA SER A 20 25.96 18.58 32.11
C SER A 20 26.23 20.08 31.94
N THR A 21 27.24 20.49 31.16
CA THR A 21 27.56 21.90 30.87
C THR A 21 27.15 22.40 29.48
N SER A 22 26.63 21.54 28.58
CA SER A 22 26.13 21.94 27.27
C SER A 22 24.61 22.13 27.20
N ILE A 23 23.87 21.93 28.29
CA ILE A 23 22.40 22.11 28.35
C ILE A 23 21.98 23.39 29.10
N VAL A 24 22.91 24.21 29.60
CA VAL A 24 22.59 25.44 30.37
C VAL A 24 23.02 26.75 29.69
N ILE A 25 23.57 26.73 28.47
CA ILE A 25 23.95 27.94 27.72
C ILE A 25 23.19 28.05 26.39
N ILE A 26 21.86 27.92 26.42
CA ILE A 26 20.96 28.51 25.41
C ILE A 26 19.68 28.96 26.14
N LEU A 27 19.79 29.85 27.14
CA LEU A 27 18.61 30.48 27.74
C LEU A 27 18.87 31.89 28.32
N THR A 28 20.03 32.49 28.10
CA THR A 28 20.33 33.85 28.59
C THR A 28 21.21 34.64 27.62
N GLN A 29 20.66 35.11 26.50
CA GLN A 29 21.18 36.30 25.82
C GLN A 29 20.00 37.20 25.38
N PRO A 30 20.06 38.51 25.63
CA PRO A 30 19.04 39.44 25.16
C PRO A 30 19.25 39.71 23.67
N LEU A 31 18.18 39.55 22.87
CA LEU A 31 18.17 39.95 21.46
C LEU A 31 18.13 41.49 21.37
N ALA A 32 19.19 42.08 20.84
CA ALA A 32 19.18 43.46 20.35
C ALA A 32 18.43 43.53 19.00
N PRO A 33 17.74 44.64 18.67
CA PRO A 33 16.91 44.73 17.48
C PRO A 33 17.77 45.03 16.23
N VAL A 34 17.49 44.35 15.12
CA VAL A 34 18.02 44.65 13.79
C VAL A 34 16.85 45.13 12.91
N PRO A 35 17.04 46.18 12.08
CA PRO A 35 15.97 47.08 11.65
C PRO A 35 15.14 46.54 10.48
N ALA A 36 13.92 47.07 10.39
CA ALA A 36 12.92 46.78 9.38
C ALA A 36 13.38 47.16 7.96
N GLN A 37 13.16 46.25 7.00
CA GLN A 37 13.02 46.59 5.59
C GLN A 37 11.54 46.59 5.24
N GLU A 38 11.08 47.72 4.73
CA GLU A 38 9.72 48.01 4.29
C GLU A 38 9.30 47.11 3.11
N PRO A 39 8.06 46.58 3.12
CA PRO A 39 7.36 46.22 1.90
C PRO A 39 6.46 47.38 1.45
N THR A 40 6.60 47.69 0.18
CA THR A 40 5.87 48.67 -0.61
C THR A 40 4.35 48.55 -0.49
N THR A 41 3.73 49.71 -0.34
CA THR A 41 2.29 49.97 -0.34
C THR A 41 1.65 49.66 -1.70
N THR A 42 0.52 48.95 -1.67
CA THR A 42 -0.59 49.21 -2.61
C THR A 42 -1.90 49.03 -1.84
N THR A 43 -2.45 50.17 -1.45
CA THR A 43 -3.77 50.40 -0.84
C THR A 43 -4.91 49.98 -1.76
N VAL A 44 -5.94 49.30 -1.21
CA VAL A 44 -7.37 49.66 -1.40
C VAL A 44 -8.20 49.22 -0.17
N GLU A 45 -8.71 50.25 0.54
CA GLU A 45 -9.95 50.41 1.31
C GLU A 45 -10.45 49.38 2.34
N THR A 46 -10.45 49.83 3.60
CA THR A 46 -11.33 49.41 4.72
C THR A 46 -12.66 50.16 4.72
N LYS A 47 -13.76 49.48 5.09
CA LYS A 47 -14.96 50.08 5.69
C LYS A 47 -15.46 49.25 6.90
N ASP A 48 -15.13 49.78 8.07
CA ASP A 48 -15.88 49.94 9.33
C ASP A 48 -16.93 48.93 9.86
N THR A 49 -16.60 48.35 11.04
CA THR A 49 -17.38 48.22 12.31
C THR A 49 -18.59 47.26 12.44
N PRO A 50 -19.03 46.87 13.67
CA PRO A 50 -18.35 46.71 14.97
C PRO A 50 -18.63 45.35 15.69
N ASN A 51 -17.93 45.15 16.82
CA ASN A 51 -18.11 44.10 17.84
C ASN A 51 -19.57 43.70 18.13
N SER A 52 -19.81 42.38 18.25
CA SER A 52 -20.85 41.83 19.14
C SER A 52 -20.51 40.41 19.59
N GLU A 53 -20.49 40.29 20.91
CA GLU A 53 -20.58 39.14 21.82
C GLU A 53 -20.71 37.71 21.26
N SER A 54 -19.86 36.84 21.81
CA SER A 54 -19.89 35.37 21.66
C SER A 54 -21.19 34.74 22.18
N PRO A 55 -21.89 33.89 21.39
CA PRO A 55 -22.89 32.99 21.92
C PRO A 55 -22.28 31.63 22.29
N LYS A 56 -22.77 31.07 23.40
CA LYS A 56 -22.53 29.71 23.92
C LYS A 56 -22.73 28.63 22.85
N PRO A 57 -22.03 27.48 22.94
CA PRO A 57 -22.12 26.44 21.92
C PRO A 57 -23.49 25.76 22.02
N ASN A 58 -24.29 25.99 20.98
CA ASN A 58 -25.52 25.25 20.76
C ASN A 58 -25.18 23.77 20.55
N GLN A 59 -25.89 22.89 21.24
CA GLN A 59 -25.84 21.45 21.00
C GLN A 59 -26.35 21.20 19.57
N THR A 60 -25.43 21.10 18.61
CA THR A 60 -25.75 20.48 17.31
C THR A 60 -26.03 19.01 17.56
N GLU A 61 -27.30 18.64 17.51
CA GLU A 61 -27.74 17.27 17.28
C GLU A 61 -26.88 16.67 16.16
N LYS A 62 -26.30 15.50 16.43
CA LYS A 62 -25.69 14.68 15.38
C LYS A 62 -26.72 14.49 14.28
N PRO A 63 -26.37 14.62 12.99
CA PRO A 63 -27.28 14.23 11.94
C PRO A 63 -27.59 12.75 12.14
N ASP A 64 -28.87 12.43 12.30
CA ASP A 64 -29.35 11.06 12.20
C ASP A 64 -28.71 10.41 10.97
N ALA A 65 -28.22 9.19 11.14
CA ALA A 65 -27.77 8.35 10.04
C ALA A 65 -28.97 8.13 9.12
N ALA A 66 -29.13 8.99 8.11
CA ALA A 66 -30.19 8.91 7.14
C ALA A 66 -30.16 7.51 6.52
N ALA A 67 -31.26 6.78 6.66
CA ALA A 67 -31.45 5.49 6.00
C ALA A 67 -31.12 5.64 4.52
N GLU A 68 -30.35 4.70 3.95
CA GLU A 68 -30.08 4.70 2.52
C GLU A 68 -31.40 4.78 1.74
N PRO A 69 -31.53 5.69 0.77
CA PRO A 69 -32.76 5.82 -0.01
C PRO A 69 -33.06 4.49 -0.71
N ALA A 70 -34.35 4.13 -0.75
CA ALA A 70 -34.81 2.94 -1.45
C ALA A 70 -34.42 3.00 -2.94
N LEU A 71 -34.09 1.84 -3.53
CA LEU A 71 -33.72 1.73 -4.94
C LEU A 71 -34.85 2.26 -5.83
N THR A 72 -34.48 2.99 -6.89
CA THR A 72 -35.46 3.47 -7.88
C THR A 72 -36.02 2.29 -8.71
N PRO A 73 -37.20 2.42 -9.35
CA PRO A 73 -37.71 1.38 -10.24
C PRO A 73 -36.73 0.98 -11.35
N GLU A 74 -35.95 1.93 -11.86
CA GLU A 74 -34.89 1.68 -12.84
C GLU A 74 -33.74 0.85 -12.26
N GLU A 75 -33.32 1.14 -11.02
CA GLU A 75 -32.28 0.38 -10.34
C GLU A 75 -32.73 -1.06 -10.04
N ILE A 76 -34.00 -1.25 -9.66
CA ILE A 76 -34.60 -2.57 -9.44
C ILE A 76 -34.62 -3.36 -10.76
N ALA A 77 -35.10 -2.75 -11.85
CA ALA A 77 -35.13 -3.40 -13.16
C ALA A 77 -33.72 -3.78 -13.63
N ARG A 78 -32.73 -2.91 -13.40
CA ARG A 78 -31.32 -3.18 -13.68
C ARG A 78 -30.79 -4.36 -12.87
N GLN A 79 -31.10 -4.40 -11.57
CA GLN A 79 -30.72 -5.51 -10.68
C GLN A 79 -31.31 -6.85 -11.15
N GLN A 80 -32.60 -6.87 -11.52
CA GLN A 80 -33.26 -8.06 -12.05
C GLN A 80 -32.62 -8.58 -13.33
N LYS A 81 -32.19 -7.70 -14.24
CA LYS A 81 -31.45 -8.11 -15.44
C LYS A 81 -30.09 -8.73 -15.11
N PHE A 82 -29.35 -8.18 -14.14
CA PHE A 82 -28.12 -8.82 -13.67
C PHE A 82 -28.39 -10.22 -13.09
N ILE A 83 -29.45 -10.38 -12.29
CA ILE A 83 -29.84 -11.70 -11.75
C ILE A 83 -30.17 -12.69 -12.87
N ALA A 84 -30.91 -12.26 -13.90
CA ALA A 84 -31.20 -13.10 -15.06
C ALA A 84 -29.93 -13.52 -15.82
N ALA A 85 -28.98 -12.58 -15.98
CA ALA A 85 -27.69 -12.86 -16.61
C ALA A 85 -26.84 -13.83 -15.77
N ASP A 86 -26.78 -13.64 -14.44
CA ASP A 86 -26.07 -14.53 -13.52
C ASP A 86 -26.63 -15.96 -13.58
N LYS A 87 -27.95 -16.13 -13.66
CA LYS A 87 -28.60 -17.45 -13.80
C LYS A 87 -28.20 -18.15 -15.10
N LEU A 88 -28.20 -17.42 -16.23
CA LEU A 88 -27.72 -17.96 -17.50
C LEU A 88 -26.24 -18.32 -17.45
N TYR A 89 -25.41 -17.47 -16.82
CA TYR A 89 -23.98 -17.69 -16.68
C TYR A 89 -23.69 -18.97 -15.89
N LEU A 90 -24.34 -19.13 -14.73
CA LEU A 90 -24.19 -20.32 -13.88
C LEU A 90 -24.74 -21.60 -14.55
N ALA A 91 -25.73 -21.47 -15.44
CA ALA A 91 -26.24 -22.58 -16.26
C ALA A 91 -25.32 -22.93 -17.45
N GLY A 92 -24.21 -22.21 -17.65
CA GLY A 92 -23.28 -22.41 -18.76
C GLY A 92 -23.72 -21.77 -20.08
N ASN A 93 -24.83 -21.03 -20.11
CA ASN A 93 -25.27 -20.27 -21.28
C ASN A 93 -24.58 -18.90 -21.33
N ILE A 94 -23.28 -18.93 -21.62
CA ILE A 94 -22.39 -17.76 -21.53
C ILE A 94 -22.76 -16.67 -22.53
N THR A 95 -23.12 -17.03 -23.77
CA THR A 95 -23.42 -16.06 -24.83
C THR A 95 -24.66 -15.23 -24.51
N ASP A 96 -25.74 -15.87 -24.04
CA ASP A 96 -26.96 -15.15 -23.68
C ASP A 96 -26.78 -14.33 -22.39
N ALA A 97 -26.00 -14.84 -21.43
CA ALA A 97 -25.62 -14.07 -20.25
C ALA A 97 -24.85 -12.79 -20.63
N GLU A 98 -23.85 -12.90 -21.52
CA GLU A 98 -23.07 -11.76 -22.01
C GLU A 98 -23.96 -10.70 -22.66
N LYS A 99 -24.95 -11.11 -23.45
CA LYS A 99 -25.91 -10.19 -24.07
C LYS A 99 -26.64 -9.37 -23.02
N LEU A 100 -27.19 -10.03 -21.99
CA LEU A 100 -27.88 -9.34 -20.89
C LEU A 100 -26.95 -8.42 -20.10
N TYR A 101 -25.72 -8.85 -19.80
CA TYR A 101 -24.75 -7.98 -19.12
C TYR A 101 -24.45 -6.72 -19.94
N ARG A 102 -24.31 -6.83 -21.27
CA ARG A 102 -24.04 -5.68 -22.16
C ARG A 102 -25.19 -4.67 -22.19
N GLU A 103 -26.43 -5.11 -22.02
CA GLU A 103 -27.59 -4.22 -21.96
C GLU A 103 -27.61 -3.34 -20.70
N VAL A 104 -27.05 -3.81 -19.58
CA VAL A 104 -27.15 -3.14 -18.27
C VAL A 104 -25.87 -2.48 -17.79
N LYS A 105 -24.73 -2.82 -18.39
CA LYS A 105 -23.45 -2.22 -18.05
C LYS A 105 -23.26 -0.92 -18.80
N THR A 106 -23.00 0.14 -18.04
CA THR A 106 -22.54 1.40 -18.61
C THR A 106 -21.22 1.16 -19.35
N PRO A 107 -21.11 1.58 -20.63
CA PRO A 107 -19.83 1.59 -21.32
C PRO A 107 -18.78 2.28 -20.47
N PHE A 108 -17.52 1.85 -20.59
CA PHE A 108 -16.45 2.71 -20.11
C PHE A 108 -16.52 4.01 -20.93
N THR A 109 -16.45 5.15 -20.24
CA THR A 109 -16.36 6.45 -20.91
C THR A 109 -15.17 6.38 -21.86
N ASN A 110 -15.37 6.69 -23.15
CA ASN A 110 -14.33 6.63 -24.17
C ASN A 110 -13.02 7.20 -23.62
N THR A 111 -11.96 6.42 -23.82
CA THR A 111 -10.60 6.57 -23.30
C THR A 111 -9.84 7.76 -23.90
N ASP A 112 -10.51 8.86 -24.25
CA ASP A 112 -9.88 10.14 -24.59
C ASP A 112 -9.49 10.94 -23.33
N ILE A 113 -9.36 10.26 -22.19
CA ILE A 113 -8.66 10.86 -21.08
C ILE A 113 -7.17 10.77 -21.43
N ALA A 114 -6.63 11.91 -21.84
CA ALA A 114 -5.22 12.23 -21.89
C ALA A 114 -4.57 12.15 -20.48
N THR A 115 -4.74 11.06 -19.75
CA THR A 115 -3.76 10.62 -18.77
C THR A 115 -2.52 10.35 -19.61
N GLN A 116 -1.49 11.19 -19.48
CA GLN A 116 -0.16 11.04 -20.07
C GLN A 116 0.11 9.55 -20.31
N GLU A 117 -0.15 9.07 -21.54
CA GLU A 117 0.05 7.67 -21.83
C GLU A 117 1.53 7.44 -21.57
N ARG A 118 1.83 6.60 -20.59
CA ARG A 118 3.21 6.21 -20.31
C ARG A 118 3.79 5.76 -21.64
N LYS A 119 4.78 6.51 -22.13
CA LYS A 119 5.44 6.20 -23.40
C LYS A 119 5.98 4.77 -23.33
N PRO A 120 5.96 4.02 -24.44
CA PRO A 120 6.53 2.68 -24.47
C PRO A 120 8.01 2.74 -24.10
N ALA A 121 8.50 1.70 -23.43
CA ALA A 121 9.90 1.58 -23.08
C ALA A 121 10.78 1.61 -24.34
N ILE A 122 11.87 2.37 -24.28
CA ILE A 122 12.91 2.39 -25.30
C ILE A 122 14.10 1.60 -24.76
N LEU A 123 14.45 0.53 -25.47
CA LEU A 123 15.58 -0.35 -25.13
C LEU A 123 16.78 -0.12 -26.07
N ASP A 124 16.52 0.35 -27.29
CA ASP A 124 17.55 0.63 -28.28
C ASP A 124 17.87 2.13 -28.32
N PRO A 125 19.13 2.55 -28.06
CA PRO A 125 19.54 3.95 -28.21
C PRO A 125 19.22 4.56 -29.58
N MET A 126 19.10 3.75 -30.64
CA MET A 126 18.73 4.23 -31.97
C MET A 126 17.30 4.79 -32.05
N GLN A 127 16.42 4.40 -31.14
CA GLN A 127 15.03 4.88 -31.06
C GLN A 127 14.89 6.19 -30.27
N LEU A 128 15.95 6.66 -29.62
CA LEU A 128 15.96 7.98 -28.97
C LEU A 128 15.78 9.12 -29.99
N SER A 129 15.21 10.23 -29.52
CA SER A 129 15.20 11.49 -30.25
C SER A 129 16.64 11.96 -30.55
N PRO A 130 16.86 12.85 -31.52
CA PRO A 130 18.19 13.42 -31.78
C PRO A 130 18.84 14.02 -30.53
N ALA A 131 18.06 14.72 -29.68
CA ALA A 131 18.56 15.28 -28.42
C ALA A 131 18.90 14.18 -27.38
N GLY A 132 18.05 13.15 -27.24
CA GLY A 132 18.34 12.01 -26.36
C GLY A 132 19.62 11.27 -26.78
N LYS A 133 19.83 11.09 -28.09
CA LYS A 133 21.06 10.50 -28.65
C LYS A 133 22.31 11.30 -28.31
N VAL A 134 22.21 12.64 -28.25
CA VAL A 134 23.33 13.49 -27.82
C VAL A 134 23.68 13.21 -26.36
N TYR A 135 22.70 13.19 -25.46
CA TYR A 135 22.98 12.88 -24.04
C TYR A 135 23.62 11.51 -23.86
N TRP A 136 23.09 10.48 -24.53
CA TRP A 136 23.65 9.13 -24.49
C TRP A 136 25.08 9.07 -25.02
N ARG A 137 25.35 9.71 -26.17
CA ARG A 137 26.70 9.74 -26.75
C ARG A 137 27.70 10.48 -25.86
N GLU A 138 27.31 11.63 -25.31
CA GLU A 138 28.20 12.39 -24.42
C GLU A 138 28.48 11.63 -23.13
N SER A 139 27.49 10.93 -22.55
CA SER A 139 27.75 10.07 -21.39
C SER A 139 28.71 8.94 -21.70
N GLU A 140 28.54 8.23 -22.82
CA GLU A 140 29.46 7.15 -23.21
C GLU A 140 30.87 7.66 -23.51
N ALA A 141 31.00 8.84 -24.12
CA ALA A 141 32.30 9.50 -24.31
C ALA A 141 32.94 9.91 -22.97
N GLY A 142 32.13 10.40 -22.02
CA GLY A 142 32.57 10.69 -20.65
C GLY A 142 33.10 9.45 -19.93
N ILE A 143 32.42 8.30 -20.08
CA ILE A 143 32.82 7.01 -19.49
C ILE A 143 34.14 6.55 -20.08
N ALA A 144 34.26 6.56 -21.41
CA ALA A 144 35.48 6.18 -22.11
C ALA A 144 36.68 7.06 -21.69
N ALA A 145 36.44 8.35 -21.47
CA ALA A 145 37.44 9.30 -20.99
C ALA A 145 37.65 9.30 -19.47
N LYS A 146 36.89 8.52 -18.70
CA LYS A 146 36.87 8.51 -17.23
C LYS A 146 36.63 9.90 -16.61
N LEU A 147 35.80 10.71 -17.26
CA LEU A 147 35.44 12.06 -16.82
C LEU A 147 34.06 12.04 -16.14
N GLN A 148 34.05 12.18 -14.81
CA GLN A 148 32.83 12.10 -13.99
C GLN A 148 31.74 13.07 -14.47
N THR A 149 32.03 14.38 -14.55
CA THR A 149 31.03 15.39 -14.93
C THR A 149 30.49 15.16 -16.34
N ARG A 150 31.36 14.78 -17.29
CA ARG A 150 30.97 14.47 -18.67
C ARG A 150 30.13 13.19 -18.77
N THR A 151 30.16 12.34 -17.74
CA THR A 151 29.34 11.14 -17.66
C THR A 151 28.00 11.41 -16.97
N GLU A 152 28.05 11.94 -15.74
CA GLU A 152 26.87 12.04 -14.88
C GLU A 152 25.87 13.08 -15.34
N VAL A 153 26.33 14.26 -15.81
CA VAL A 153 25.41 15.34 -16.21
C VAL A 153 24.54 14.91 -17.40
N PRO A 154 25.10 14.34 -18.50
CA PRO A 154 24.26 13.84 -19.59
C PRO A 154 23.36 12.69 -19.17
N LEU A 155 23.83 11.75 -18.33
CA LEU A 155 22.98 10.64 -17.85
C LEU A 155 21.81 11.14 -17.01
N LYS A 156 22.04 12.11 -16.12
CA LYS A 156 20.98 12.72 -15.31
C LYS A 156 19.92 13.39 -16.20
N LEU A 157 20.35 14.21 -17.17
CA LEU A 157 19.44 14.86 -18.11
C LEU A 157 18.67 13.84 -18.96
N LEU A 158 19.34 12.75 -19.37
CA LEU A 158 18.74 11.68 -20.14
C LEU A 158 17.60 11.00 -19.36
N VAL A 159 17.83 10.60 -18.11
CA VAL A 159 16.80 9.92 -17.30
C VAL A 159 15.66 10.84 -16.88
N GLU A 160 15.91 12.14 -16.74
CA GLU A 160 14.90 13.15 -16.40
C GLU A 160 14.00 13.50 -17.60
N GLN A 161 14.57 13.64 -18.79
CA GLN A 161 13.83 14.07 -19.99
C GLN A 161 13.29 12.91 -20.82
N TYR A 162 13.94 11.74 -20.75
CA TYR A 162 13.57 10.52 -21.48
C TYR A 162 13.45 9.35 -20.50
N PRO A 163 12.52 9.42 -19.53
CA PRO A 163 12.35 8.36 -18.54
C PRO A 163 11.99 7.02 -19.17
N GLU A 164 11.47 7.00 -20.40
CA GLU A 164 11.23 5.80 -21.21
C GLU A 164 12.48 5.02 -21.64
N PHE A 165 13.65 5.65 -21.63
CA PHE A 165 14.90 5.00 -22.04
C PHE A 165 15.53 4.21 -20.90
N ILE A 166 15.21 2.92 -20.84
CA ILE A 166 15.58 2.01 -19.75
C ILE A 166 17.10 1.87 -19.57
N PRO A 167 17.91 1.70 -20.63
CA PRO A 167 19.36 1.59 -20.48
C PRO A 167 19.98 2.83 -19.81
N GLY A 168 19.40 4.02 -19.99
CA GLY A 168 19.88 5.25 -19.35
C GLY A 168 19.83 5.17 -17.83
N HIS A 169 18.74 4.66 -17.25
CA HIS A 169 18.58 4.50 -15.80
C HIS A 169 19.55 3.48 -15.23
N ILE A 170 19.67 2.32 -15.89
CA ILE A 170 20.59 1.25 -15.48
C ILE A 170 22.02 1.77 -15.50
N ARG A 171 22.42 2.42 -16.61
CA ARG A 171 23.74 3.01 -16.79
C ARG A 171 24.03 4.07 -15.74
N TYR A 172 23.07 4.95 -15.45
CA TYR A 172 23.26 5.97 -14.45
C TYR A 172 23.46 5.38 -13.05
N ALA A 173 22.67 4.36 -12.70
CA ALA A 173 22.83 3.65 -11.44
C ALA A 173 24.21 2.97 -11.32
N GLU A 174 24.70 2.34 -12.40
CA GLU A 174 26.05 1.77 -12.45
C GLU A 174 27.12 2.82 -12.16
N ILE A 175 27.03 3.99 -12.80
CA ILE A 175 27.98 5.08 -12.61
C ILE A 175 27.92 5.63 -11.17
N LEU A 176 26.73 5.82 -10.61
CA LEU A 176 26.58 6.25 -9.22
C LEU A 176 27.25 5.27 -8.25
N LYS A 177 27.11 3.96 -8.48
CA LYS A 177 27.82 2.93 -7.69
C LYS A 177 29.35 3.04 -7.83
N GLN A 178 29.86 3.25 -9.04
CA GLN A 178 31.30 3.43 -9.28
C GLN A 178 31.87 4.62 -8.48
N TYR A 179 31.09 5.69 -8.32
CA TYR A 179 31.45 6.86 -7.51
C TYR A 179 31.01 6.76 -6.05
N ASN A 180 30.82 5.54 -5.52
CA ASN A 180 30.48 5.28 -4.12
C ASN A 180 29.18 5.96 -3.64
N ARG A 181 28.19 6.07 -4.53
CA ARG A 181 26.83 6.60 -4.26
C ARG A 181 25.74 5.54 -4.49
N PRO A 182 25.83 4.36 -3.84
CA PRO A 182 24.94 3.25 -4.14
C PRO A 182 23.49 3.48 -3.69
N LYS A 183 23.25 4.33 -2.68
CA LYS A 183 21.89 4.72 -2.27
C LYS A 183 21.15 5.45 -3.39
N GLU A 184 21.81 6.41 -4.03
CA GLU A 184 21.23 7.15 -5.15
C GLU A 184 21.01 6.25 -6.38
N ALA A 185 21.87 5.25 -6.58
CA ALA A 185 21.67 4.23 -7.60
C ALA A 185 20.37 3.45 -7.36
N VAL A 186 20.11 3.03 -6.12
CA VAL A 186 18.84 2.38 -5.74
C VAL A 186 17.66 3.32 -5.98
N ASP A 187 17.75 4.60 -5.60
CA ASP A 187 16.66 5.58 -5.78
C ASP A 187 16.32 5.82 -7.26
N ILE A 188 17.33 5.85 -8.14
CA ILE A 188 17.15 5.96 -9.59
C ILE A 188 16.39 4.73 -10.12
N LEU A 189 16.86 3.53 -9.76
CA LEU A 189 16.27 2.28 -10.21
C LEU A 189 14.86 2.08 -9.65
N GLU A 190 14.59 2.53 -8.42
CA GLU A 190 13.28 2.48 -7.79
C GLU A 190 12.27 3.37 -8.53
N ARG A 191 12.64 4.63 -8.81
CA ARG A 191 11.79 5.54 -9.60
C ARG A 191 11.53 5.00 -11.00
N ALA A 192 12.57 4.52 -11.68
CA ALA A 192 12.44 3.95 -13.01
C ALA A 192 11.55 2.70 -13.00
N SER A 193 11.73 1.79 -12.04
CA SER A 193 10.93 0.56 -11.92
C SER A 193 9.46 0.83 -11.60
N SER A 194 9.16 1.91 -10.87
CA SER A 194 7.78 2.33 -10.58
C SER A 194 7.07 2.91 -11.82
N LEU A 195 7.85 3.42 -12.79
CA LEU A 195 7.32 3.83 -14.08
C LEU A 195 7.24 2.63 -15.02
N TYR A 196 8.27 1.79 -15.07
CA TYR A 196 8.46 0.68 -16.01
C TYR A 196 8.58 -0.69 -15.31
N PRO A 197 7.55 -1.16 -14.58
CA PRO A 197 7.62 -2.38 -13.76
C PRO A 197 7.71 -3.68 -14.57
N ASP A 198 7.31 -3.62 -15.85
CA ASP A 198 7.31 -4.73 -16.81
C ASP A 198 8.67 -4.95 -17.51
N GLN A 199 9.71 -4.18 -17.14
CA GLN A 199 11.02 -4.26 -17.78
C GLN A 199 11.98 -5.12 -16.96
N PRO A 200 12.25 -6.39 -17.34
CA PRO A 200 12.99 -7.33 -16.51
C PRO A 200 14.41 -6.85 -16.18
N ASP A 201 15.15 -6.32 -17.15
CA ASP A 201 16.54 -5.88 -16.93
C ASP A 201 16.62 -4.73 -15.91
N LEU A 202 15.61 -3.86 -15.88
CA LEU A 202 15.51 -2.78 -14.91
C LEU A 202 15.24 -3.31 -13.50
N ILE A 203 14.33 -4.27 -13.36
CA ILE A 203 14.03 -4.89 -12.06
C ILE A 203 15.24 -5.70 -11.57
N LYS A 204 15.94 -6.40 -12.47
CA LYS A 204 17.17 -7.14 -12.15
C LYS A 204 18.29 -6.21 -11.68
N ALA A 205 18.44 -5.05 -12.32
CA ALA A 205 19.36 -4.00 -11.87
C ALA A 205 18.98 -3.50 -10.48
N LYS A 206 17.69 -3.23 -10.21
CA LYS A 206 17.19 -2.85 -8.87
C LYS A 206 17.51 -3.91 -7.82
N VAL A 207 17.20 -5.17 -8.09
CA VAL A 207 17.44 -6.29 -7.17
C VAL A 207 18.93 -6.43 -6.87
N THR A 208 19.79 -6.30 -7.89
CA THR A 208 21.25 -6.33 -7.72
C THR A 208 21.73 -5.17 -6.84
N ALA A 209 21.27 -3.94 -7.13
CA ALA A 209 21.64 -2.76 -6.35
C ALA A 209 21.22 -2.87 -4.88
N LEU A 210 20.02 -3.39 -4.59
CA LEU A 210 19.57 -3.68 -3.23
C LEU A 210 20.44 -4.73 -2.54
N ALA A 211 20.76 -5.82 -3.23
CA ALA A 211 21.56 -6.90 -2.67
C ALA A 211 23.00 -6.48 -2.36
N ASP A 212 23.59 -5.59 -3.17
CA ASP A 212 24.93 -5.03 -2.95
C ASP A 212 24.96 -4.14 -1.70
N GLU A 213 23.88 -3.42 -1.43
CA GLU A 213 23.67 -2.65 -0.20
C GLU A 213 23.26 -3.51 1.01
N LYS A 214 23.37 -4.84 0.89
CA LYS A 214 22.96 -5.83 1.90
C LYS A 214 21.47 -5.76 2.28
N LYS A 215 20.64 -5.08 1.49
CA LYS A 215 19.17 -5.07 1.59
C LYS A 215 18.59 -6.33 0.95
N TRP A 216 19.02 -7.49 1.46
CA TRP A 216 18.70 -8.78 0.86
C TRP A 216 17.23 -9.17 0.99
N MET A 217 16.53 -8.67 2.01
CA MET A 217 15.10 -8.91 2.12
C MET A 217 14.35 -8.16 1.01
N GLU A 218 14.62 -6.88 0.84
CA GLU A 218 14.02 -6.03 -0.19
C GLU A 218 14.37 -6.52 -1.59
N ALA A 219 15.62 -6.95 -1.81
CA ALA A 219 16.05 -7.61 -3.04
C ALA A 219 15.24 -8.89 -3.30
N SER A 220 15.02 -9.71 -2.27
CA SER A 220 14.21 -10.93 -2.39
C SER A 220 12.75 -10.61 -2.73
N LEU A 221 12.18 -9.58 -2.12
CA LEU A 221 10.78 -9.19 -2.32
C LEU A 221 10.57 -8.62 -3.71
N ALA A 222 11.43 -7.71 -4.16
CA ALA A 222 11.35 -7.14 -5.51
C ALA A 222 11.45 -8.21 -6.61
N ALA A 223 12.36 -9.18 -6.44
CA ALA A 223 12.50 -10.28 -7.39
C ALA A 223 11.24 -11.17 -7.43
N ARG A 224 10.70 -11.53 -6.26
CA ARG A 224 9.48 -12.34 -6.16
C ARG A 224 8.26 -11.63 -6.76
N GLN A 225 8.11 -10.34 -6.49
CA GLN A 225 7.01 -9.53 -7.03
C GLN A 225 7.01 -9.56 -8.56
N PHE A 226 8.18 -9.43 -9.20
CA PHE A 226 8.28 -9.54 -10.66
C PHE A 226 7.84 -10.92 -11.17
N ALA A 227 8.36 -12.00 -10.58
CA ALA A 227 8.01 -13.36 -10.98
C ALA A 227 6.48 -13.62 -10.89
N ILE A 228 5.81 -13.09 -9.87
CA ILE A 228 4.37 -13.22 -9.67
C ILE A 228 3.57 -12.34 -10.66
N LEU A 229 4.01 -11.11 -10.90
CA LEU A 229 3.30 -10.15 -11.76
C LEU A 229 3.53 -10.42 -13.25
N TYR A 230 4.63 -11.06 -13.62
CA TYR A 230 5.00 -11.33 -15.01
C TYR A 230 5.37 -12.81 -15.22
N PRO A 231 4.46 -13.76 -14.91
CA PRO A 231 4.77 -15.19 -14.95
C PRO A 231 5.00 -15.74 -16.37
N ARG A 232 4.64 -14.97 -17.41
CA ARG A 232 4.88 -15.31 -18.81
C ARG A 232 6.18 -14.71 -19.36
N ASP A 233 6.87 -13.87 -18.58
CA ASP A 233 8.16 -13.33 -18.97
C ASP A 233 9.21 -14.45 -18.97
N PRO A 234 10.07 -14.56 -20.00
CA PRO A 234 11.10 -15.59 -20.06
C PRO A 234 12.07 -15.60 -18.86
N GLN A 235 12.24 -14.45 -18.18
CA GLN A 235 13.13 -14.31 -17.02
C GLN A 235 12.41 -14.59 -15.68
N ALA A 236 11.10 -14.87 -15.66
CA ALA A 236 10.35 -15.04 -14.41
C ALA A 236 10.93 -16.11 -13.47
N GLU A 237 11.40 -17.24 -14.04
CA GLU A 237 12.04 -18.31 -13.27
C GLU A 237 13.39 -17.86 -12.67
N GLU A 238 14.17 -17.07 -13.40
CA GLU A 238 15.40 -16.48 -12.87
C GLU A 238 15.10 -15.57 -11.66
N PHE A 239 14.02 -14.79 -11.74
CA PHE A 239 13.58 -13.95 -10.63
C PHE A 239 13.14 -14.76 -9.41
N THR A 240 12.49 -15.90 -9.58
CA THR A 240 12.19 -16.84 -8.49
C THR A 240 13.47 -17.28 -7.78
N GLN A 241 14.48 -17.71 -8.54
CA GLN A 241 15.77 -18.14 -7.99
C GLN A 241 16.52 -16.99 -7.30
N LEU A 242 16.47 -15.79 -7.88
CA LEU A 242 17.07 -14.59 -7.31
C LEU A 242 16.40 -14.19 -5.99
N ALA A 243 15.08 -14.35 -5.88
CA ALA A 243 14.35 -14.15 -4.64
C ALA A 243 14.85 -15.11 -3.55
N GLU A 244 14.88 -16.42 -3.83
CA GLU A 244 15.33 -17.44 -2.89
C GLU A 244 16.78 -17.24 -2.43
N LYS A 245 17.67 -16.92 -3.37
CA LYS A 245 19.08 -16.63 -3.09
C LYS A 245 19.24 -15.48 -2.10
N ASN A 246 18.52 -14.38 -2.32
CA ASN A 246 18.58 -13.22 -1.44
C ASN A 246 17.92 -13.49 -0.08
N LEU A 247 16.80 -14.20 -0.03
CA LEU A 247 16.18 -14.62 1.22
C LEU A 247 17.13 -15.50 2.07
N LYS A 248 17.86 -16.41 1.42
CA LYS A 248 18.87 -17.25 2.09
C LYS A 248 20.00 -16.42 2.67
N ARG A 249 20.48 -15.39 1.95
CA ARG A 249 21.50 -14.44 2.43
C ARG A 249 21.02 -13.67 3.66
N TYR A 250 19.81 -13.11 3.58
CA TYR A 250 19.18 -12.43 4.73
C TYR A 250 19.12 -13.34 5.96
N LYS A 251 18.58 -14.56 5.82
CA LYS A 251 18.48 -15.51 6.95
C LYS A 251 19.84 -15.95 7.49
N ALA A 252 20.88 -16.03 6.66
CA ALA A 252 22.22 -16.33 7.12
C ALA A 252 22.80 -15.18 7.95
N HIS A 253 22.70 -13.95 7.43
CA HIS A 253 23.19 -12.75 8.11
C HIS A 253 22.57 -12.54 9.48
N ILE A 254 21.23 -12.58 9.58
CA ILE A 254 20.57 -12.37 10.88
C ILE A 254 20.94 -13.49 11.88
N ARG A 255 21.12 -14.74 11.43
CA ARG A 255 21.58 -15.83 12.31
C ARG A 255 23.00 -15.61 12.82
N GLU A 256 23.89 -15.06 12.00
CA GLU A 256 25.25 -14.71 12.42
C GLU A 256 25.24 -13.57 13.46
N GLU A 257 24.44 -12.52 13.22
CA GLU A 257 24.31 -11.40 14.17
C GLU A 257 23.77 -11.83 15.54
N ILE A 258 22.80 -12.75 15.57
CA ILE A 258 22.28 -13.32 16.83
C ILE A 258 23.36 -14.11 17.57
N ARG A 259 24.15 -14.92 16.87
CA ARG A 259 25.21 -15.75 17.48
C ARG A 259 26.40 -14.92 17.98
N GLY A 260 26.70 -13.81 17.31
CA GLY A 260 27.86 -12.96 17.61
C GLY A 260 27.73 -12.09 18.87
N ASN A 261 26.60 -12.12 19.57
CA ASN A 261 26.29 -11.22 20.69
C ASN A 261 26.41 -9.71 20.35
N THR A 262 26.44 -9.36 19.06
CA THR A 262 26.40 -7.99 18.51
C THR A 262 24.98 -7.40 18.56
N LEU A 263 24.17 -7.83 19.54
CA LEU A 263 22.77 -7.44 19.71
C LEU A 263 22.60 -5.93 19.91
N ALA A 264 23.63 -5.24 20.42
CA ALA A 264 23.61 -3.79 20.61
C ALA A 264 23.55 -2.99 19.29
N ASN A 265 24.02 -3.54 18.16
CA ASN A 265 24.07 -2.84 16.88
C ASN A 265 22.89 -3.18 15.94
N ILE A 266 22.10 -4.22 16.26
CA ILE A 266 20.80 -4.47 15.62
C ILE A 266 19.84 -3.28 15.87
N ILE A 267 20.14 -2.47 16.89
CA ILE A 267 19.40 -1.27 17.32
C ILE A 267 19.48 -0.11 16.30
N THR A 268 20.37 -0.14 15.30
CA THR A 268 20.56 1.03 14.39
C THR A 268 20.20 0.80 12.92
N GLY A 269 20.03 -0.45 12.48
CA GLY A 269 19.42 -0.79 11.18
C GLY A 269 17.90 -0.96 11.28
N ALA A 270 17.21 -1.25 10.17
CA ALA A 270 15.73 -1.27 10.06
C ALA A 270 14.93 -2.04 11.14
N VAL A 271 15.59 -2.88 11.96
CA VAL A 271 15.00 -3.63 13.09
C VAL A 271 15.05 -2.85 14.42
N GLY A 272 15.91 -1.84 14.54
CA GLY A 272 16.31 -1.27 15.82
C GLY A 272 15.60 0.00 16.29
N TYR A 273 14.85 0.67 15.42
CA TYR A 273 14.07 1.87 15.78
C TYR A 273 12.77 1.56 16.54
N ALA A 274 12.62 0.32 17.00
CA ALA A 274 11.47 -0.22 17.73
C ALA A 274 11.57 -0.07 19.27
N VAL A 275 12.56 0.66 19.80
CA VAL A 275 12.81 0.74 21.26
C VAL A 275 11.88 1.74 22.00
N THR A 276 11.04 2.52 21.29
CA THR A 276 10.14 3.50 21.93
C THR A 276 8.65 3.11 21.94
N GLY A 277 8.30 1.87 21.58
CA GLY A 277 6.91 1.36 21.68
C GLY A 277 6.23 1.10 20.33
N SER A 278 6.84 0.30 19.46
CA SER A 278 6.36 0.07 18.10
C SER A 278 5.44 -1.16 17.93
N LEU A 279 4.33 -0.96 17.22
CA LEU A 279 3.61 -1.80 16.23
C LEU A 279 3.32 -3.29 16.45
N LEU A 280 4.20 -4.06 17.08
CA LEU A 280 3.93 -5.47 17.37
C LEU A 280 3.28 -5.63 18.76
N GLY A 281 3.20 -4.58 19.58
CA GLY A 281 2.83 -4.70 21.00
C GLY A 281 4.08 -4.79 21.88
N PRO A 282 4.03 -5.41 23.07
CA PRO A 282 5.14 -5.41 24.03
C PRO A 282 6.26 -6.39 23.66
N PHE A 283 6.60 -6.54 22.37
CA PHE A 283 7.67 -7.42 21.95
C PHE A 283 9.02 -6.75 22.12
N SER A 284 10.00 -7.51 22.62
CA SER A 284 11.38 -7.06 22.65
C SER A 284 11.95 -6.98 21.22
N ALA A 285 13.06 -6.25 21.04
CA ALA A 285 13.79 -6.24 19.76
C ALA A 285 14.24 -7.66 19.35
N LEU A 286 14.53 -8.53 20.33
CA LEU A 286 14.91 -9.92 20.10
C LEU A 286 13.72 -10.74 19.57
N ASP A 287 12.55 -10.63 20.19
CA ASP A 287 11.34 -11.33 19.74
C ASP A 287 10.94 -10.90 18.32
N SER A 288 11.06 -9.61 18.02
CA SER A 288 10.80 -9.05 16.69
C SER A 288 11.77 -9.60 15.65
N THR A 289 13.07 -9.70 15.98
CA THR A 289 14.09 -10.29 15.11
C THR A 289 13.82 -11.78 14.85
N ILE A 290 13.43 -12.53 15.89
CA ILE A 290 13.08 -13.94 15.77
C ILE A 290 11.85 -14.14 14.88
N LEU A 291 10.82 -13.30 15.03
CA LEU A 291 9.63 -13.34 14.18
C LEU A 291 9.96 -13.06 12.70
N LEU A 292 10.78 -12.05 12.41
CA LEU A 292 11.23 -11.75 11.05
C LEU A 292 12.04 -12.91 10.42
N LEU A 293 12.85 -13.61 11.22
CA LEU A 293 13.58 -14.81 10.80
C LEU A 293 12.66 -15.98 10.44
N GLN A 294 11.60 -16.18 11.24
CA GLN A 294 10.58 -17.20 10.97
C GLN A 294 9.79 -16.87 9.68
N GLY A 295 9.70 -15.58 9.35
CA GLY A 295 9.22 -15.09 8.08
C GLY A 295 7.82 -14.52 8.16
N GLU A 296 7.30 -14.14 6.99
CA GLU A 296 6.06 -13.40 6.83
C GLU A 296 4.85 -14.04 7.54
N GLY A 297 4.71 -15.36 7.44
CA GLY A 297 3.61 -16.09 8.07
C GLY A 297 3.60 -15.99 9.60
N ALA A 298 4.76 -16.06 10.23
CA ALA A 298 4.88 -15.96 11.69
C ALA A 298 4.58 -14.55 12.21
N VAL A 299 5.06 -13.53 11.49
CA VAL A 299 4.70 -12.13 11.75
C VAL A 299 3.19 -11.96 11.64
N GLY A 300 2.59 -12.46 10.56
CA GLY A 300 1.16 -12.44 10.32
C GLY A 300 0.32 -13.06 11.44
N GLU A 301 0.68 -14.27 11.86
CA GLU A 301 -0.03 -14.99 12.91
C GLU A 301 0.05 -14.28 14.26
N SER A 302 1.24 -13.74 14.60
CA SER A 302 1.44 -12.97 15.83
C SER A 302 0.55 -11.72 15.87
N VAL A 303 0.57 -10.95 14.79
CA VAL A 303 -0.21 -9.72 14.65
C VAL A 303 -1.71 -10.02 14.63
N ALA A 304 -2.13 -11.07 13.91
CA ALA A 304 -3.54 -11.46 13.84
C ALA A 304 -4.07 -11.98 15.18
N LYS A 305 -3.26 -12.68 15.97
CA LYS A 305 -3.64 -13.10 17.34
C LYS A 305 -3.96 -11.88 18.20
N GLN A 306 -3.16 -10.82 18.10
CA GLN A 306 -3.42 -9.56 18.79
C GLN A 306 -4.69 -8.89 18.24
N ALA A 307 -4.83 -8.80 16.91
CA ALA A 307 -5.99 -8.24 16.21
C ALA A 307 -7.30 -8.84 16.74
N LYS A 308 -7.39 -10.18 16.77
CA LYS A 308 -8.56 -10.95 17.21
C LYS A 308 -8.92 -10.75 18.70
N GLN A 309 -7.96 -10.34 19.54
CA GLN A 309 -8.23 -10.06 20.96
C GLN A 309 -8.91 -8.71 21.19
N GLN A 310 -8.73 -7.76 20.28
CA GLN A 310 -9.21 -6.39 20.45
C GLN A 310 -10.38 -6.04 19.54
N LEU A 311 -10.45 -6.67 18.36
CA LEU A 311 -11.50 -6.40 17.39
C LEU A 311 -12.72 -7.27 17.63
N PRO A 312 -13.94 -6.70 17.65
CA PRO A 312 -15.15 -7.50 17.59
C PRO A 312 -15.21 -8.21 16.23
N LEU A 313 -15.61 -9.49 16.23
CA LEU A 313 -15.77 -10.28 15.01
C LEU A 313 -17.23 -10.71 14.84
N VAL A 314 -17.72 -10.64 13.61
CA VAL A 314 -19.00 -11.23 13.23
C VAL A 314 -18.90 -12.75 13.37
N LYS A 315 -19.95 -13.38 13.90
CA LYS A 315 -20.05 -14.84 14.11
C LYS A 315 -21.13 -15.51 13.26
N ASP A 316 -21.87 -14.73 12.48
CA ASP A 316 -22.91 -15.26 11.59
C ASP A 316 -22.29 -16.20 10.55
N GLU A 317 -22.70 -17.46 10.56
CA GLU A 317 -22.07 -18.52 9.76
C GLU A 317 -22.25 -18.30 8.25
N GLU A 318 -23.39 -17.74 7.82
CA GLU A 318 -23.65 -17.51 6.40
C GLU A 318 -22.80 -16.37 5.85
N VAL A 319 -22.67 -15.27 6.60
CA VAL A 319 -21.80 -14.14 6.24
C VAL A 319 -20.34 -14.59 6.17
N LEU A 320 -19.88 -15.36 7.17
CA LEU A 320 -18.52 -15.88 7.20
C LEU A 320 -18.25 -16.89 6.08
N ALA A 321 -19.19 -17.81 5.81
CA ALA A 321 -19.07 -18.77 4.73
C ALA A 321 -19.01 -18.08 3.37
N TYR A 322 -19.83 -17.05 3.14
CA TYR A 322 -19.83 -16.26 1.92
C TYR A 322 -18.47 -15.62 1.63
N ILE A 323 -17.91 -14.90 2.61
CA ILE A 323 -16.60 -14.24 2.45
C ILE A 323 -15.48 -15.27 2.32
N ASN A 324 -15.50 -16.33 3.11
CA ASN A 324 -14.49 -17.38 3.04
C ASN A 324 -14.54 -18.11 1.69
N GLU A 325 -15.71 -18.40 1.14
CA GLU A 325 -15.81 -19.05 -0.18
C GLU A 325 -15.17 -18.20 -1.28
N ILE A 326 -15.50 -16.90 -1.33
CA ILE A 326 -14.90 -15.96 -2.30
C ILE A 326 -13.39 -15.91 -2.10
N GLY A 327 -12.94 -15.69 -0.87
CA GLY A 327 -11.51 -15.59 -0.56
C GLY A 327 -10.73 -16.86 -0.92
N GLN A 328 -11.23 -18.04 -0.56
CA GLN A 328 -10.57 -19.31 -0.86
C GLN A 328 -10.56 -19.63 -2.36
N LYS A 329 -11.58 -19.21 -3.13
CA LYS A 329 -11.55 -19.31 -4.61
C LYS A 329 -10.39 -18.50 -5.19
N LEU A 330 -10.22 -17.25 -4.74
CA LEU A 330 -9.14 -16.38 -5.19
C LEU A 330 -7.75 -16.91 -4.77
N VAL A 331 -7.63 -17.45 -3.56
CA VAL A 331 -6.38 -18.05 -3.06
C VAL A 331 -5.89 -19.21 -3.93
N LYS A 332 -6.80 -20.06 -4.44
CA LYS A 332 -6.42 -21.23 -5.28
C LYS A 332 -5.62 -20.85 -6.54
N VAL A 333 -5.79 -19.64 -7.04
CA VAL A 333 -5.10 -19.14 -8.25
C VAL A 333 -4.08 -18.05 -7.94
N SER A 334 -3.79 -17.79 -6.67
CA SER A 334 -2.89 -16.70 -6.25
C SER A 334 -1.40 -17.04 -6.35
N GLY A 335 -1.06 -18.32 -6.44
CA GLY A 335 0.31 -18.81 -6.58
C GLY A 335 1.13 -18.88 -5.29
N ARG A 336 0.57 -18.49 -4.13
CA ARG A 336 1.22 -18.62 -2.82
C ARG A 336 0.41 -19.50 -1.90
N THR A 337 0.90 -20.71 -1.65
CA THR A 337 0.18 -21.75 -0.88
C THR A 337 0.82 -22.03 0.47
N GLU A 338 1.93 -21.38 0.80
CA GLU A 338 2.63 -21.55 2.06
C GLU A 338 1.91 -20.89 3.25
N PHE A 339 0.93 -20.03 2.99
CA PHE A 339 0.17 -19.32 4.01
C PHE A 339 -1.15 -19.97 4.35
N LYS A 340 -1.52 -19.89 5.63
CA LYS A 340 -2.86 -20.21 6.09
C LYS A 340 -3.76 -18.98 5.92
N TYR A 341 -4.46 -18.92 4.79
CA TYR A 341 -5.38 -17.83 4.51
C TYR A 341 -6.64 -17.92 5.37
N GLU A 342 -6.94 -16.84 6.07
CA GLU A 342 -8.13 -16.71 6.91
C GLU A 342 -8.80 -15.37 6.64
N PHE A 343 -10.13 -15.39 6.56
CA PHE A 343 -10.94 -14.22 6.28
C PHE A 343 -11.85 -13.93 7.47
N PHE A 344 -11.87 -12.69 7.92
CA PHE A 344 -12.65 -12.24 9.08
C PHE A 344 -13.56 -11.10 8.69
N VAL A 345 -14.70 -11.01 9.36
CA VAL A 345 -15.62 -9.88 9.20
C VAL A 345 -15.73 -9.11 10.50
N ILE A 346 -15.47 -7.80 10.43
CA ILE A 346 -15.55 -6.87 11.57
C ILE A 346 -16.89 -6.12 11.45
N PRO A 347 -17.70 -6.01 12.50
CA PRO A 347 -19.03 -5.40 12.42
C PRO A 347 -18.96 -3.86 12.43
N GLU A 348 -18.13 -3.26 11.59
CA GLU A 348 -18.04 -1.79 11.39
C GLU A 348 -18.80 -1.34 10.15
N GLU A 349 -19.40 -0.14 10.19
CA GLU A 349 -20.23 0.40 9.10
C GLU A 349 -19.42 1.00 7.95
N GLU A 350 -18.14 1.30 8.16
CA GLU A 350 -17.25 1.83 7.14
C GLU A 350 -16.98 0.79 6.05
N LEU A 351 -16.94 1.23 4.78
CA LEU A 351 -16.39 0.43 3.70
C LEU A 351 -14.87 0.43 3.90
N ASN A 352 -14.36 -0.68 4.42
CA ASN A 352 -12.94 -0.91 4.62
C ASN A 352 -12.62 -2.40 4.58
N ALA A 353 -11.37 -2.71 4.28
CA ALA A 353 -10.76 -4.00 4.45
C ALA A 353 -9.26 -3.79 4.59
N PHE A 354 -8.57 -4.78 5.16
CA PHE A 354 -7.12 -4.77 5.22
C PHE A 354 -6.60 -6.20 5.25
N ALA A 355 -5.42 -6.39 4.71
CA ALA A 355 -4.66 -7.63 4.87
C ALA A 355 -3.44 -7.45 5.77
N LEU A 356 -3.24 -8.42 6.66
CA LEU A 356 -2.00 -8.59 7.40
C LEU A 356 -1.06 -9.53 6.62
N PRO A 357 0.26 -9.44 6.88
CA PRO A 357 1.23 -10.43 6.40
C PRO A 357 0.73 -11.86 6.63
N GLY A 358 1.08 -12.80 5.76
CA GLY A 358 0.81 -14.22 5.99
C GLY A 358 -0.65 -14.66 5.81
N GLY A 359 -1.49 -13.86 5.14
CA GLY A 359 -2.79 -14.32 4.62
C GLY A 359 -4.00 -14.06 5.51
N LYS A 360 -3.93 -13.15 6.47
CA LYS A 360 -5.09 -12.81 7.31
C LYS A 360 -5.76 -11.56 6.76
N VAL A 361 -6.98 -11.70 6.28
CA VAL A 361 -7.72 -10.61 5.63
C VAL A 361 -8.94 -10.28 6.48
N PHE A 362 -9.13 -9.01 6.78
CA PHE A 362 -10.25 -8.51 7.58
C PHE A 362 -11.09 -7.59 6.71
N ILE A 363 -12.40 -7.81 6.71
CA ILE A 363 -13.36 -7.08 5.89
C ILE A 363 -14.36 -6.43 6.85
N ASN A 364 -14.61 -5.14 6.71
CA ASN A 364 -15.69 -4.51 7.46
C ASN A 364 -17.04 -4.93 6.87
N ALA A 365 -18.01 -5.19 7.74
CA ALA A 365 -19.40 -5.43 7.38
C ALA A 365 -19.96 -4.32 6.46
N GLY A 366 -19.54 -3.08 6.67
CA GLY A 366 -19.84 -1.92 5.83
C GLY A 366 -19.44 -2.10 4.37
N ALA A 367 -18.38 -2.86 4.08
CA ALA A 367 -18.00 -3.16 2.70
C ALA A 367 -19.06 -4.01 1.99
N ILE A 368 -19.58 -5.04 2.67
CA ILE A 368 -20.67 -5.88 2.17
C ILE A 368 -21.98 -5.10 2.09
N ALA A 369 -22.24 -4.23 3.07
CA ALA A 369 -23.44 -3.41 3.13
C ALA A 369 -23.55 -2.38 1.99
N LYS A 370 -22.40 -1.92 1.47
CA LYS A 370 -22.31 -0.80 0.50
C LYS A 370 -21.96 -1.23 -0.92
N SER A 371 -21.41 -2.43 -1.12
CA SER A 371 -21.17 -2.99 -2.45
C SER A 371 -22.46 -3.36 -3.16
N LYS A 372 -22.42 -3.49 -4.49
CA LYS A 372 -23.61 -3.80 -5.30
C LYS A 372 -23.64 -5.22 -5.86
N SER A 373 -22.52 -5.95 -5.83
CA SER A 373 -22.43 -7.31 -6.35
C SER A 373 -21.37 -8.13 -5.64
N GLU A 374 -21.42 -9.46 -5.83
CA GLU A 374 -20.37 -10.37 -5.35
C GLU A 374 -19.04 -10.08 -6.05
N ALA A 375 -19.07 -9.68 -7.33
CA ALA A 375 -17.87 -9.29 -8.07
C ALA A 375 -17.17 -8.05 -7.48
N GLU A 376 -17.90 -7.09 -6.90
CA GLU A 376 -17.29 -5.96 -6.18
C GLU A 376 -16.57 -6.43 -4.90
N ILE A 377 -17.17 -7.36 -4.14
CA ILE A 377 -16.54 -7.96 -2.96
C ILE A 377 -15.36 -8.85 -3.33
N ALA A 378 -15.47 -9.63 -4.41
CA ALA A 378 -14.36 -10.39 -4.96
C ALA A 378 -13.22 -9.45 -5.40
N GLY A 379 -13.54 -8.29 -5.98
CA GLY A 379 -12.59 -7.24 -6.31
C GLY A 379 -11.85 -6.72 -5.08
N LEU A 380 -12.58 -6.39 -4.00
CA LEU A 380 -11.99 -5.97 -2.72
C LEU A 380 -11.06 -7.04 -2.15
N ILE A 381 -11.55 -8.28 -2.03
CA ILE A 381 -10.75 -9.38 -1.47
C ILE A 381 -9.56 -9.69 -2.38
N GLY A 382 -9.71 -9.64 -3.70
CA GLY A 382 -8.63 -9.83 -4.66
C GLY A 382 -7.54 -8.77 -4.54
N HIS A 383 -7.91 -7.52 -4.30
CA HIS A 383 -6.98 -6.42 -4.02
C HIS A 383 -6.21 -6.65 -2.71
N GLU A 384 -6.91 -6.91 -1.61
CA GLU A 384 -6.27 -7.18 -0.31
C GLU A 384 -5.39 -8.43 -0.33
N LEU A 385 -5.86 -9.50 -0.98
CA LEU A 385 -5.10 -10.72 -1.19
C LEU A 385 -3.84 -10.45 -2.01
N SER A 386 -3.88 -9.53 -2.96
CA SER A 386 -2.71 -9.17 -3.75
C SER A 386 -1.63 -8.48 -2.91
N HIS A 387 -2.00 -7.66 -1.92
CA HIS A 387 -1.03 -7.12 -0.95
C HIS A 387 -0.34 -8.23 -0.15
N VAL A 388 -1.06 -9.29 0.23
CA VAL A 388 -0.44 -10.46 0.86
C VAL A 388 0.48 -11.19 -0.11
N VAL A 389 -0.03 -11.48 -1.31
CA VAL A 389 0.69 -12.29 -2.28
C VAL A 389 2.00 -11.61 -2.68
N LEU A 390 1.99 -10.29 -2.82
CA LEU A 390 3.16 -9.47 -3.14
C LEU A 390 3.96 -9.04 -1.90
N SER A 391 3.60 -9.51 -0.70
CA SER A 391 4.27 -9.23 0.57
C SER A 391 4.37 -7.73 0.90
N HIS A 392 3.44 -6.88 0.43
CA HIS A 392 3.53 -5.42 0.62
C HIS A 392 3.55 -5.03 2.11
N GLY A 393 2.68 -5.62 2.93
CA GLY A 393 2.66 -5.37 4.38
C GLY A 393 3.98 -5.78 5.03
N PHE A 394 4.53 -6.94 4.65
CA PHE A 394 5.81 -7.41 5.16
C PHE A 394 6.99 -6.54 4.69
N GLN A 395 6.94 -6.05 3.45
CA GLN A 395 7.91 -5.10 2.91
C GLN A 395 7.96 -3.82 3.76
N LEU A 396 6.79 -3.22 4.06
CA LEU A 396 6.72 -2.03 4.91
C LEU A 396 7.32 -2.28 6.30
N ILE A 397 7.08 -3.47 6.88
CA ILE A 397 7.68 -3.89 8.16
C ILE A 397 9.19 -3.93 8.06
N THR A 398 9.73 -4.60 7.03
CA THR A 398 11.17 -4.76 6.86
C THR A 398 11.91 -3.47 6.54
N GLN A 399 11.22 -2.48 5.97
CA GLN A 399 11.77 -1.15 5.67
C GLN A 399 11.70 -0.18 6.85
N GLY A 400 11.03 -0.53 7.96
CA GLY A 400 10.80 0.37 9.10
C GLY A 400 9.78 1.49 8.84
N ASN A 401 9.05 1.44 7.72
CA ASN A 401 8.16 2.52 7.25
C ASN A 401 6.77 2.53 7.89
N LEU A 402 6.47 1.67 8.87
CA LEU A 402 5.18 1.70 9.57
C LEU A 402 5.06 2.84 10.62
N ILE A 403 6.16 3.51 10.98
CA ILE A 403 6.18 4.48 12.10
C ILE A 403 6.06 5.95 11.62
N SER A 404 6.10 6.23 10.31
CA SER A 404 6.08 7.63 9.83
C SER A 404 4.69 8.27 9.73
N ASN A 405 3.59 7.52 9.76
CA ASN A 405 2.22 8.03 9.51
C ASN A 405 1.35 8.13 10.78
N VAL A 406 1.97 8.28 11.95
CA VAL A 406 1.33 8.04 13.27
C VAL A 406 0.65 9.29 13.84
N THR A 407 0.83 10.47 13.25
CA THR A 407 0.37 11.72 13.87
C THR A 407 -1.08 12.09 13.61
N GLN A 408 -1.94 11.24 13.02
CA GLN A 408 -3.29 11.68 12.66
C GLN A 408 -4.43 10.67 12.90
N TYR A 409 -5.19 10.95 13.99
CA TYR A 409 -6.63 10.73 14.19
C TYR A 409 -7.25 9.36 13.86
N LEU A 410 -7.28 8.46 14.86
CA LEU A 410 -8.37 7.50 15.03
C LEU A 410 -8.77 7.46 16.52
N PRO A 411 -10.08 7.41 16.87
CA PRO A 411 -10.56 7.40 18.25
C PRO A 411 -10.33 6.06 18.97
N PHE A 412 -9.62 5.12 18.34
CA PHE A 412 -9.17 3.88 18.97
C PHE A 412 -7.86 4.17 19.71
N GLY A 413 -7.97 4.68 20.94
CA GLY A 413 -6.83 4.97 21.80
C GLY A 413 -5.99 3.73 22.09
N GLY A 414 -4.89 3.56 21.34
CA GLY A 414 -3.90 2.51 21.55
C GLY A 414 -3.05 2.23 20.31
N THR A 415 -1.97 1.47 20.50
CA THR A 415 -1.02 0.96 19.48
C THR A 415 -1.67 0.25 18.27
N PHE A 416 -2.97 -0.02 18.33
CA PHE A 416 -3.74 -0.73 17.29
C PHE A 416 -4.19 0.15 16.12
N GLY A 417 -4.56 1.41 16.35
CA GLY A 417 -4.88 2.33 15.24
C GLY A 417 -3.68 2.55 14.31
N GLN A 418 -2.47 2.38 14.84
CA GLN A 418 -1.19 2.57 14.16
C GLN A 418 -0.87 1.48 13.14
N LEU A 419 -1.31 0.24 13.38
CA LEU A 419 -1.14 -0.88 12.46
C LEU A 419 -2.09 -0.80 11.26
N PHE A 420 -3.24 -0.13 11.42
CA PHE A 420 -4.25 0.04 10.36
C PHE A 420 -4.03 1.30 9.51
N SER A 421 -3.02 2.13 9.81
CA SER A 421 -2.61 3.29 9.01
C SER A 421 -1.49 2.94 8.01
N LEU A 422 -1.49 1.70 7.50
CA LEU A 422 -0.60 1.32 6.40
C LEU A 422 -1.00 2.14 5.17
N SER A 423 -0.16 3.09 4.80
CA SER A 423 -0.29 3.79 3.52
C SER A 423 0.60 3.08 2.52
N TYR A 424 -0.03 2.37 1.59
CA TYR A 424 0.70 1.73 0.50
C TYR A 424 1.11 2.78 -0.53
N SER A 425 2.29 2.58 -1.12
CA SER A 425 2.74 3.45 -2.21
C SER A 425 1.81 3.30 -3.42
N ARG A 426 1.77 4.33 -4.28
CA ARG A 426 1.02 4.26 -5.56
C ARG A 426 1.44 3.06 -6.42
N GLU A 427 2.68 2.62 -6.33
CA GLU A 427 3.17 1.44 -7.05
C GLU A 427 2.58 0.16 -6.46
N MET A 428 2.61 0.00 -5.13
CA MET A 428 2.00 -1.15 -4.45
C MET A 428 0.50 -1.26 -4.77
N GLU A 429 -0.22 -0.14 -4.81
CA GLU A 429 -1.64 -0.10 -5.19
C GLU A 429 -1.86 -0.56 -6.63
N ARG A 430 -1.02 -0.11 -7.58
CA ARG A 430 -1.11 -0.56 -8.98
C ARG A 430 -0.82 -2.04 -9.12
N GLN A 431 0.19 -2.55 -8.42
CA GLN A 431 0.50 -3.98 -8.44
C GLN A 431 -0.65 -4.81 -7.86
N ALA A 432 -1.25 -4.34 -6.77
CA ALA A 432 -2.43 -4.96 -6.17
C ALA A 432 -3.66 -4.90 -7.10
N ASP A 433 -3.89 -3.80 -7.80
CA ASP A 433 -4.93 -3.65 -8.82
C ASP A 433 -4.76 -4.66 -9.98
N VAL A 434 -3.53 -4.78 -10.50
CA VAL A 434 -3.21 -5.69 -11.61
C VAL A 434 -3.44 -7.13 -11.20
N LEU A 435 -2.85 -7.54 -10.08
CA LEU A 435 -2.96 -8.92 -9.62
C LEU A 435 -4.40 -9.21 -9.19
N GLY A 436 -5.04 -8.33 -8.43
CA GLY A 436 -6.42 -8.50 -7.95
C GLY A 436 -7.41 -8.67 -9.10
N THR A 437 -7.30 -7.85 -10.14
CA THR A 437 -8.12 -7.99 -11.35
C THR A 437 -7.89 -9.35 -12.03
N ARG A 438 -6.65 -9.82 -12.12
CA ARG A 438 -6.35 -11.15 -12.68
C ARG A 438 -6.92 -12.29 -11.84
N LEU A 439 -6.86 -12.18 -10.50
CA LEU A 439 -7.39 -13.21 -9.59
C LEU A 439 -8.90 -13.35 -9.75
N ILE A 440 -9.64 -12.24 -9.83
CA ILE A 440 -11.10 -12.29 -10.01
C ILE A 440 -11.48 -12.80 -11.41
N VAL A 441 -10.75 -12.39 -12.45
CA VAL A 441 -10.96 -12.86 -13.84
C VAL A 441 -10.69 -14.37 -13.95
N ALA A 442 -9.62 -14.87 -13.34
CA ALA A 442 -9.28 -16.29 -13.31
C ALA A 442 -10.34 -17.16 -12.62
N ASN A 443 -11.17 -16.56 -11.76
CA ASN A 443 -12.29 -17.22 -11.08
C ASN A 443 -13.65 -16.97 -11.75
N GLY A 444 -13.67 -16.35 -12.93
CA GLY A 444 -14.90 -16.15 -13.71
C GLY A 444 -15.80 -15.00 -13.24
N TYR A 445 -15.32 -14.14 -12.33
CA TYR A 445 -16.01 -12.89 -11.97
C TYR A 445 -15.85 -11.84 -13.07
N ALA A 446 -16.77 -10.88 -13.09
CA ALA A 446 -16.67 -9.68 -13.90
C ALA A 446 -15.38 -8.90 -13.62
N ALA A 447 -14.59 -8.66 -14.68
CA ALA A 447 -13.28 -7.98 -14.59
C ALA A 447 -13.33 -6.57 -13.99
N ASP A 448 -14.49 -5.91 -14.03
CA ASP A 448 -14.73 -4.57 -13.51
C ASP A 448 -15.21 -4.52 -12.07
N GLY A 449 -15.18 -5.64 -11.32
CA GLY A 449 -15.59 -5.70 -9.91
C GLY A 449 -14.86 -4.68 -9.02
N LEU A 450 -13.52 -4.67 -9.02
CA LEU A 450 -12.73 -3.69 -8.25
C LEU A 450 -12.98 -2.26 -8.73
N ARG A 451 -13.07 -2.05 -10.05
CA ARG A 451 -13.40 -0.75 -10.64
C ARG A 451 -14.76 -0.23 -10.17
N ASN A 452 -15.75 -1.10 -10.07
CA ASN A 452 -17.11 -0.73 -9.66
C ASN A 452 -17.16 -0.36 -8.17
N LEU A 453 -16.43 -1.10 -7.32
CA LEU A 453 -16.24 -0.75 -5.92
C LEU A 453 -15.61 0.64 -5.76
N MET A 454 -14.57 0.95 -6.53
CA MET A 454 -13.92 2.27 -6.55
C MET A 454 -14.89 3.38 -6.95
N ALA A 455 -15.73 3.13 -7.95
CA ALA A 455 -16.75 4.08 -8.38
C ALA A 455 -17.83 4.28 -7.28
N THR A 456 -18.17 3.24 -6.54
CA THR A 456 -19.06 3.32 -5.37
C THR A 456 -18.44 4.19 -4.27
N LEU A 457 -17.16 3.98 -3.96
CA LEU A 457 -16.41 4.80 -2.99
C LEU A 457 -16.36 6.28 -3.36
N GLN A 458 -16.12 6.61 -4.63
CA GLN A 458 -16.10 7.99 -5.11
C GLN A 458 -17.46 8.68 -4.96
N LYS A 459 -18.57 7.98 -5.24
CA LYS A 459 -19.92 8.55 -5.09
C LYS A 459 -20.28 8.83 -3.63
N GLN A 460 -19.67 8.11 -2.69
CA GLN A 460 -19.85 8.31 -1.25
C GLN A 460 -18.95 9.43 -0.70
N GLN A 461 -17.99 9.93 -1.47
CA GLN A 461 -17.08 11.00 -1.07
C GLN A 461 -17.78 12.37 -1.10
N LYS A 462 -18.49 12.72 -0.02
CA LYS A 462 -19.14 14.03 0.12
C LYS A 462 -18.21 15.10 0.73
N ASN A 463 -17.55 14.81 1.85
CA ASN A 463 -16.74 15.81 2.61
C ASN A 463 -15.35 15.32 3.04
N ALA A 464 -15.11 14.00 3.07
CA ALA A 464 -13.83 13.37 3.40
C ALA A 464 -13.64 12.09 2.57
N PRO A 465 -12.40 11.71 2.23
CA PRO A 465 -12.16 10.41 1.60
C PRO A 465 -12.68 9.28 2.52
N PRO A 466 -13.40 8.29 1.98
CA PRO A 466 -13.72 7.06 2.71
C PRO A 466 -12.47 6.43 3.33
N THR A 467 -12.61 5.77 4.47
CA THR A 467 -11.50 5.18 5.24
C THR A 467 -10.57 4.31 4.39
N TRP A 468 -11.12 3.47 3.50
CA TRP A 468 -10.32 2.63 2.61
C TRP A 468 -9.45 3.46 1.64
N LEU A 469 -9.93 4.61 1.14
CA LEU A 469 -9.12 5.49 0.27
C LEU A 469 -8.00 6.24 1.03
N SER A 470 -8.04 6.26 2.36
CA SER A 470 -6.97 6.85 3.18
C SER A 470 -5.75 5.92 3.28
N SER A 471 -5.96 4.60 3.37
CA SER A 471 -4.88 3.60 3.29
C SER A 471 -4.52 3.22 1.85
N HIS A 472 -5.48 3.35 0.91
CA HIS A 472 -5.35 3.02 -0.51
C HIS A 472 -5.60 4.24 -1.42
N PRO A 473 -4.61 5.12 -1.62
CA PRO A 473 -4.80 6.36 -2.39
C PRO A 473 -5.14 6.10 -3.88
N GLY A 474 -5.73 7.10 -4.54
CA GLY A 474 -5.84 7.14 -6.01
C GLY A 474 -7.26 7.13 -6.61
N GLY A 475 -8.32 7.17 -5.80
CA GLY A 475 -9.74 7.31 -6.20
C GLY A 475 -10.04 7.37 -7.71
N LYS A 476 -10.19 8.59 -8.27
CA LYS A 476 -10.59 8.82 -9.68
C LYS A 476 -9.59 8.29 -10.70
N GLU A 477 -8.30 8.50 -10.46
CA GLU A 477 -7.22 8.04 -11.33
C GLU A 477 -7.20 6.51 -11.45
N ARG A 478 -7.48 5.79 -10.36
CA ARG A 478 -7.53 4.33 -10.33
C ARG A 478 -8.71 3.75 -11.08
N VAL A 479 -9.87 4.42 -11.10
CA VAL A 479 -10.99 3.98 -11.96
C VAL A 479 -10.58 4.01 -13.42
N SER A 480 -10.04 5.12 -13.90
CA SER A 480 -9.57 5.23 -15.29
C SER A 480 -8.45 4.24 -15.61
N TYR A 481 -7.55 4.00 -14.66
CA TYR A 481 -6.48 3.00 -14.79
C TYR A 481 -7.04 1.57 -14.92
N LEU A 482 -7.99 1.18 -14.08
CA LEU A 482 -8.62 -0.14 -14.12
C LEU A 482 -9.42 -0.34 -15.41
N GLU A 483 -10.12 0.69 -15.91
CA GLU A 483 -10.80 0.62 -17.22
C GLU A 483 -9.80 0.36 -18.36
N ASN A 484 -8.65 1.03 -18.33
CA ASN A 484 -7.55 0.79 -19.28
C ASN A 484 -6.95 -0.60 -19.14
N LEU A 485 -6.69 -1.07 -17.91
CA LEU A 485 -6.17 -2.41 -17.64
C LEU A 485 -7.11 -3.49 -18.21
N ILE A 486 -8.42 -3.35 -17.96
CA ILE A 486 -9.45 -4.28 -18.44
C ILE A 486 -9.50 -4.28 -19.97
N THR A 487 -9.51 -3.11 -20.58
CA THR A 487 -9.63 -2.96 -22.04
C THR A 487 -8.38 -3.47 -22.76
N ARG A 488 -7.19 -3.03 -22.36
CA ARG A 488 -5.91 -3.44 -22.98
C ARG A 488 -5.57 -4.90 -22.69
N GLY A 489 -5.95 -5.40 -21.51
CA GLY A 489 -5.78 -6.80 -21.13
C GLY A 489 -6.80 -7.74 -21.78
N ASN A 490 -7.78 -7.21 -22.53
CA ASN A 490 -8.92 -7.96 -23.07
C ASN A 490 -9.62 -8.81 -21.99
N TYR A 491 -9.72 -8.28 -20.76
CA TYR A 491 -10.40 -8.96 -19.67
C TYR A 491 -11.91 -8.80 -19.84
N ASN A 492 -12.63 -9.92 -19.78
CA ASN A 492 -14.07 -9.89 -20.02
C ASN A 492 -14.82 -9.38 -18.79
N ARG A 493 -15.39 -8.18 -18.91
CA ARG A 493 -16.28 -7.61 -17.89
C ARG A 493 -17.71 -8.15 -17.94
N TYR A 494 -18.11 -8.87 -18.96
CA TYR A 494 -19.45 -9.45 -19.11
C TYR A 494 -19.44 -10.90 -18.58
N ARG A 495 -19.19 -11.02 -17.28
CA ARG A 495 -19.04 -12.29 -16.55
C ARG A 495 -19.84 -12.21 -15.24
N TYR A 496 -19.78 -13.26 -14.42
CA TYR A 496 -20.56 -13.39 -13.19
C TYR A 496 -20.43 -12.17 -12.26
N GLU A 497 -21.58 -11.61 -11.88
CA GLU A 497 -21.69 -10.49 -10.93
C GLU A 497 -22.11 -10.98 -9.54
N GLY A 498 -22.96 -12.00 -9.49
CA GLY A 498 -23.46 -12.61 -8.24
C GLY A 498 -24.41 -11.74 -7.45
N VAL A 499 -25.30 -11.01 -8.14
CA VAL A 499 -26.17 -10.00 -7.52
C VAL A 499 -27.21 -10.59 -6.56
N GLU A 500 -27.86 -11.71 -6.92
CA GLU A 500 -28.91 -12.32 -6.09
C GLU A 500 -28.35 -12.80 -4.74
N ARG A 501 -27.29 -13.61 -4.78
CA ARG A 501 -26.60 -14.11 -3.59
C ARG A 501 -26.06 -12.98 -2.74
N HIS A 502 -25.41 -11.99 -3.36
CA HIS A 502 -24.86 -10.84 -2.64
C HIS A 502 -25.96 -10.04 -1.92
N THR A 503 -27.10 -9.79 -2.57
CA THR A 503 -28.22 -9.03 -1.99
C THR A 503 -28.78 -9.71 -0.73
N ALA A 504 -28.87 -11.05 -0.73
CA ALA A 504 -29.32 -11.80 0.44
C ALA A 504 -28.35 -11.65 1.64
N ILE A 505 -27.04 -11.78 1.40
CA ILE A 505 -26.02 -11.60 2.43
C ILE A 505 -25.96 -10.14 2.90
N GLN A 506 -26.09 -9.18 1.98
CA GLN A 506 -26.14 -7.76 2.28
C GLN A 506 -27.28 -7.43 3.25
N ALA A 507 -28.48 -7.99 3.06
CA ALA A 507 -29.60 -7.78 3.97
C ALA A 507 -29.29 -8.29 5.40
N LYS A 508 -28.68 -9.47 5.52
CA LYS A 508 -28.23 -10.02 6.81
C LYS A 508 -27.19 -9.11 7.48
N VAL A 509 -26.20 -8.64 6.72
CA VAL A 509 -25.17 -7.74 7.25
C VAL A 509 -25.75 -6.41 7.71
N LYS A 510 -26.69 -5.82 6.96
CA LYS A 510 -27.40 -4.60 7.36
C LYS A 510 -28.16 -4.79 8.67
N GLN A 511 -28.79 -5.96 8.87
CA GLN A 511 -29.45 -6.31 10.13
C GLN A 511 -28.44 -6.44 11.29
N LEU A 512 -27.31 -7.10 11.09
CA LEU A 512 -26.25 -7.24 12.11
C LEU A 512 -25.68 -5.89 12.56
N LEU A 513 -25.47 -4.97 11.61
CA LEU A 513 -25.01 -3.60 11.90
C LEU A 513 -26.05 -2.82 12.72
N LYS A 514 -27.33 -2.92 12.34
CA LYS A 514 -28.44 -2.31 13.09
C LYS A 514 -28.49 -2.83 14.53
N GLU A 515 -28.42 -4.14 14.74
CA GLU A 515 -28.42 -4.74 16.08
C GLU A 515 -27.22 -4.33 16.92
N LYS A 516 -26.03 -4.19 16.32
CA LYS A 516 -24.85 -3.63 17.01
C LYS A 516 -25.14 -2.22 17.51
N LYS A 517 -25.65 -1.35 16.64
CA LYS A 517 -25.96 0.04 16.98
C LYS A 517 -26.99 0.14 18.11
N GLU A 518 -28.06 -0.66 18.05
CA GLU A 518 -29.07 -0.73 19.11
C GLU A 518 -28.47 -1.20 20.46
N ARG A 519 -27.57 -2.19 20.45
CA ARG A 519 -26.85 -2.64 21.66
C ARG A 519 -25.96 -1.55 22.24
N GLU A 520 -25.22 -0.82 21.41
CA GLU A 520 -24.36 0.28 21.84
C GLU A 520 -25.14 1.47 22.39
N GLU A 521 -26.27 1.81 21.76
CA GLU A 521 -27.20 2.81 22.29
C GLU A 521 -27.80 2.41 23.63
N LYS A 522 -28.20 1.13 23.78
CA LYS A 522 -28.70 0.62 25.06
C LYS A 522 -27.63 0.70 26.15
N LYS A 523 -26.38 0.35 25.84
CA LYS A 523 -25.25 0.44 26.79
C LYS A 523 -24.97 1.89 27.20
N ARG A 524 -24.96 2.82 26.25
CA ARG A 524 -24.80 4.26 26.52
C ARG A 524 -25.93 4.89 27.34
N ARG A 525 -27.13 4.30 27.31
CA ARG A 525 -28.28 4.74 28.13
C ARG A 525 -28.28 4.15 29.53
N SER A 526 -27.49 3.11 29.79
CA SER A 526 -27.37 2.44 31.10
C SER A 526 -26.14 2.86 31.92
N GLU A 527 -25.21 3.59 31.29
CA GLU A 527 -24.06 4.27 31.90
C GLU A 527 -24.45 5.73 32.20
#